data_AF-A0A180EUM9-F1
#
_entry.id   AF-A0A180EUM9-F1
#
_cell.length_a   1.000
_cell.length_b   1.000
_cell.length_c   1.000
_cell.angle_alpha   90.00
_cell.angle_beta   90.00
_cell.angle_gamma   90.00
#
_symmetry.space_group_name_H-M   'P 1'
#
loop_
_entity.id
_entity.type
_entity.pdbx_description
1 polymer ?
#
loop_
_entity_poly.entity_id
_entity_poly.type
_entity_poly.pdbx_seq_one_letter_code
_entity_poly.pdbx_strand_id
1 'polypeptide(L)'
;MVLATDHGTIRVENPVRVVGDKNTNANLRYKLGKNLSYNPKEVFEIHDPAKAGLPSPNLSTKYIFALNEDFFAYPNNYNYYVTYYKNTFQHGGISMEEMMIPVVTMEPKG
;
A
#
# COMPACT_ATOMS: atom_id res chain seq x y z
N MET A 1 -18.54 -4.36 -24.49
CA MET A 1 -18.21 -3.44 -23.38
C MET A 1 -17.34 -4.19 -22.38
N VAL A 2 -16.26 -3.59 -21.88
CA VAL A 2 -15.41 -4.19 -20.86
C VAL A 2 -15.79 -3.60 -19.51
N LEU A 3 -16.10 -4.44 -18.52
CA LEU A 3 -16.37 -4.06 -17.14
C LEU A 3 -15.32 -4.72 -16.23
N ALA A 4 -14.73 -3.94 -15.34
CA ALA A 4 -13.81 -4.40 -14.31
C ALA A 4 -14.23 -3.79 -12.96
N THR A 5 -13.98 -4.50 -11.86
CA THR A 5 -14.16 -4.00 -10.49
C THR A 5 -12.81 -4.00 -9.79
N ASP A 6 -12.53 -2.94 -9.04
CA ASP A 6 -11.41 -2.94 -8.11
C ASP A 6 -11.87 -3.64 -6.81
N HIS A 7 -11.41 -4.87 -6.58
CA HIS A 7 -11.47 -5.49 -5.25
C HIS A 7 -10.38 -4.92 -4.33
N GLY A 8 -10.17 -3.61 -4.42
CA GLY A 8 -8.93 -2.97 -3.99
C GLY A 8 -8.74 -2.93 -2.47
N THR A 9 -9.70 -3.37 -1.67
CA THR A 9 -9.58 -3.39 -0.22
C THR A 9 -9.50 -4.80 0.34
N ILE A 10 -8.55 -5.03 1.23
CA ILE A 10 -8.42 -6.28 1.99
C ILE A 10 -8.53 -6.02 3.49
N ARG A 11 -8.82 -7.07 4.27
CA ARG A 11 -8.76 -6.98 5.74
C ARG A 11 -7.31 -7.07 6.18
N VAL A 12 -6.80 -6.05 6.87
CA VAL A 12 -5.41 -6.04 7.35
C VAL A 12 -5.29 -6.66 8.74
N GLU A 13 -4.17 -7.33 9.00
CA GLU A 13 -3.94 -8.05 10.25
C GLU A 13 -2.56 -7.77 10.88
N ASN A 14 -1.50 -7.67 10.07
CA ASN A 14 -0.13 -7.69 10.57
C ASN A 14 0.50 -6.29 10.57
N PRO A 15 0.81 -5.69 11.73
CA PRO A 15 1.42 -4.38 11.73
C PRO A 15 2.92 -4.45 11.41
N VAL A 16 3.35 -3.65 10.44
CA VAL A 16 4.75 -3.42 10.07
C VAL A 16 5.18 -2.05 10.58
N ARG A 17 6.28 -2.01 11.32
CA ARG A 17 6.82 -0.75 11.86
C ARG A 17 7.45 0.07 10.74
N VAL A 18 6.97 1.30 10.58
CA VAL A 18 7.61 2.30 9.72
C VAL A 18 7.87 3.59 10.49
N VAL A 19 9.02 4.19 10.25
CA VAL A 19 9.36 5.54 10.71
C VAL A 19 9.63 6.39 9.48
N GLY A 20 9.04 7.58 9.42
CA GLY A 20 9.24 8.50 8.32
C GLY A 20 9.09 9.95 8.77
N ASP A 21 9.44 10.87 7.87
CA ASP A 21 9.24 12.30 8.08
C ASP A 21 7.75 12.61 8.32
N LYS A 22 7.44 13.65 9.12
CA LYS A 22 6.05 14.04 9.48
C LYS A 22 5.10 14.26 8.28
N ASN A 23 5.65 14.42 7.07
CA ASN A 23 4.93 14.63 5.81
C ASN A 23 4.65 13.34 5.03
N THR A 24 4.62 12.17 5.67
CA THR A 24 4.11 10.96 4.99
C THR A 24 2.59 11.05 4.81
N ASN A 25 2.09 10.56 3.68
CA ASN A 25 0.65 10.41 3.42
C ASN A 25 -0.05 9.56 4.50
N ALA A 26 -1.39 9.68 4.61
CA ALA A 26 -2.18 8.96 5.61
C ALA A 26 -2.42 7.47 5.27
N ASN A 27 -2.13 7.03 4.04
CA ASN A 27 -2.42 5.67 3.61
C ASN A 27 -1.60 4.63 4.41
N LEU A 28 -2.25 3.58 4.91
CA LEU A 28 -1.62 2.60 5.80
C LEU A 28 -0.91 1.46 5.06
N ARG A 29 -1.04 1.39 3.75
CA ARG A 29 -0.55 0.28 2.92
C ARG A 29 0.56 0.69 1.96
N TYR A 30 0.72 1.97 1.67
CA TYR A 30 1.92 2.49 1.00
C TYR A 30 2.37 3.82 1.60
N LYS A 31 3.68 4.05 1.60
CA LYS A 31 4.29 5.33 1.96
C LYS A 31 5.24 5.77 0.87
N LEU A 32 5.29 7.08 0.67
CA LEU A 32 6.35 7.75 -0.08
C LEU A 32 7.13 8.68 0.85
N GLY A 33 8.44 8.75 0.68
CA GLY A 33 9.28 9.60 1.51
C GLY A 33 10.74 9.61 1.08
N LYS A 34 11.48 10.60 1.57
CA LYS A 34 12.94 10.68 1.39
C LYS A 34 13.67 9.88 2.46
N ASN A 35 13.21 10.01 3.70
CA ASN A 35 13.76 9.32 4.87
C ASN A 35 12.68 8.41 5.44
N LEU A 36 12.78 7.12 5.11
CA LEU A 36 11.93 6.08 5.63
C LEU A 36 12.84 5.01 6.26
N SER A 37 12.49 4.57 7.47
CA SER A 37 13.15 3.49 8.19
C SER A 37 12.15 2.38 8.45
N TYR A 38 12.47 1.19 8.00
CA TYR A 38 11.65 -0.02 8.04
C TYR A 38 12.58 -1.23 7.86
N ASN A 39 12.05 -2.44 8.08
CA ASN A 39 12.74 -3.66 7.72
C ASN A 39 12.49 -3.96 6.24
N PRO A 40 13.53 -3.99 5.37
CA PRO A 40 13.35 -4.21 3.93
C PRO A 40 12.82 -5.61 3.58
N LYS A 41 12.85 -6.56 4.53
CA LYS A 41 12.27 -7.90 4.34
C LYS A 41 10.75 -7.96 4.52
N GLU A 42 10.16 -6.92 5.09
CA GLU A 42 8.72 -6.85 5.43
C GLU A 42 7.95 -5.92 4.46
N VAL A 43 8.60 -5.41 3.42
CA VAL A 43 8.00 -4.48 2.46
C VAL A 43 8.45 -4.76 1.04
N PHE A 44 7.65 -4.32 0.07
CA PHE A 44 8.13 -4.12 -1.29
C PHE A 44 8.62 -2.68 -1.45
N GLU A 45 9.90 -2.49 -1.77
CA GLU A 45 10.50 -1.17 -1.97
C GLU A 45 10.72 -0.86 -3.45
N ILE A 46 10.36 0.36 -3.84
CA ILE A 46 10.73 0.95 -5.12
C ILE A 46 11.68 2.11 -4.86
N HIS A 47 12.95 1.90 -5.20
CA HIS A 47 13.99 2.92 -5.07
C HIS A 47 13.96 3.99 -6.17
N ASP A 48 13.43 3.66 -7.34
CA ASP A 48 13.38 4.53 -8.52
C ASP A 48 11.93 4.60 -9.03
N PRO A 49 11.12 5.55 -8.51
CA PRO A 49 9.69 5.61 -8.80
C PRO A 49 9.37 5.75 -10.29
N ALA A 50 10.23 6.46 -11.03
CA ALA A 50 10.05 6.72 -12.46
C ALA A 50 10.06 5.43 -13.29
N LYS A 51 10.89 4.44 -12.91
CA LYS A 51 10.92 3.12 -13.58
C LYS A 51 9.64 2.30 -13.37
N ALA A 52 8.89 2.60 -12.32
CA ALA A 52 7.59 1.99 -12.04
C ALA A 52 6.41 2.84 -12.53
N GLY A 53 6.65 3.94 -13.25
CA GLY A 53 5.61 4.87 -13.69
C GLY A 53 4.97 5.69 -12.56
N LEU A 54 5.62 5.74 -11.39
CA LEU A 54 5.15 6.49 -10.22
C LEU A 54 5.69 7.93 -10.21
N PRO A 55 4.96 8.89 -9.61
CA PRO A 55 5.47 10.24 -9.42
C PRO A 55 6.77 10.26 -8.61
N SER A 56 7.73 11.06 -9.06
CA SER A 56 8.99 11.28 -8.34
C SER A 56 9.12 12.77 -7.99
N PRO A 57 8.43 13.24 -6.93
CA PRO A 57 8.46 14.66 -6.56
C PRO A 57 9.87 15.13 -6.18
N ASN A 58 10.77 14.21 -5.82
CA ASN A 58 12.18 14.50 -5.58
C ASN A 58 13.03 13.30 -6.02
N LEU A 59 14.29 13.54 -6.40
CA LEU A 59 15.22 12.49 -6.87
C LEU A 59 15.45 11.37 -5.84
N SER A 60 15.36 11.68 -4.55
CA SER A 60 15.54 10.73 -3.45
C SER A 60 14.24 10.10 -2.94
N THR A 61 13.11 10.33 -3.61
CA THR A 61 11.83 9.74 -3.20
C THR A 61 11.86 8.22 -3.40
N LYS A 62 11.47 7.51 -2.34
CA LYS A 62 11.24 6.07 -2.36
C LYS A 62 9.78 5.79 -2.07
N TYR A 63 9.30 4.66 -2.58
CA TYR A 63 8.01 4.09 -2.22
C TYR A 63 8.21 2.77 -1.50
N ILE A 64 7.41 2.54 -0.47
CA ILE A 64 7.27 1.24 0.16
C ILE A 64 5.81 0.84 0.15
N PHE A 65 5.55 -0.44 -0.09
CA PHE A 65 4.23 -1.04 -0.09
C PHE A 65 4.20 -2.19 0.92
N ALA A 66 3.13 -2.26 1.69
CA ALA A 66 2.81 -3.38 2.57
C ALA A 66 2.41 -4.58 1.72
N LEU A 67 2.86 -5.77 2.14
CA LEU A 67 2.58 -7.03 1.46
C LEU A 67 1.34 -7.70 2.05
N ASN A 68 0.70 -8.61 1.32
CA ASN A 68 -0.35 -9.52 1.85
C ASN A 68 -1.36 -8.76 2.72
N GLU A 69 -1.56 -9.14 3.99
CA GLU A 69 -2.47 -8.51 4.96
C GLU A 69 -1.79 -7.47 5.88
N ASP A 70 -0.58 -7.03 5.53
CA ASP A 70 0.23 -6.19 6.41
C ASP A 70 -0.18 -4.70 6.40
N PHE A 71 0.09 -3.93 7.44
CA PHE A 71 -0.18 -2.48 7.42
C PHE A 71 0.85 -1.71 8.22
N PHE A 72 1.13 -0.48 7.80
CA PHE A 72 2.09 0.37 8.44
C PHE A 72 1.55 0.98 9.72
N ALA A 73 2.28 0.75 10.81
CA ALA A 73 2.03 1.34 12.11
C ALA A 73 3.26 2.15 12.57
N TYR A 74 3.00 3.36 13.06
CA TYR A 74 4.03 4.27 13.52
C TYR A 74 4.44 3.98 14.96
N PRO A 75 5.72 4.18 15.34
CA PRO A 75 6.21 3.88 16.68
C PRO A 75 5.53 4.72 17.78
N ASN A 76 5.18 5.97 17.47
CA ASN A 76 4.43 6.83 18.39
C ASN A 76 3.00 6.28 18.54
N ASN A 77 2.60 5.97 19.77
CA ASN A 77 1.31 5.31 20.08
C ASN A 77 1.08 4.01 19.28
N TYR A 78 2.16 3.24 19.04
CA TYR A 78 2.12 2.01 18.22
C TYR A 78 0.94 1.09 18.58
N ASN A 79 0.79 0.72 19.85
CA ASN A 79 -0.26 -0.22 20.29
C ASN A 79 -1.68 0.30 20.04
N TYR A 80 -1.89 1.61 20.18
CA TYR A 80 -3.17 2.23 19.85
C TYR A 80 -3.46 2.06 18.36
N TYR A 81 -2.52 2.42 17.48
CA TYR A 81 -2.72 2.32 16.04
C TYR A 81 -2.84 0.88 15.55
N VAL A 82 -2.07 -0.05 16.12
CA VAL A 82 -2.23 -1.48 15.85
C VAL A 82 -3.65 -1.93 16.17
N THR A 83 -4.15 -1.60 17.35
CA THR A 83 -5.51 -2.00 17.77
C THR A 83 -6.58 -1.32 16.93
N TYR A 84 -6.37 -0.05 16.59
CA TYR A 84 -7.34 0.77 15.86
C TYR A 84 -7.50 0.33 14.40
N TYR A 85 -6.43 -0.12 13.75
CA TYR A 85 -6.45 -0.48 12.33
C TYR A 85 -6.51 -2.00 12.05
N LYS A 86 -6.13 -2.84 13.01
CA LYS A 86 -6.26 -4.30 12.85
C LYS A 86 -7.71 -4.66 12.56
N ASN A 87 -7.92 -5.58 11.62
CA ASN A 87 -9.22 -6.04 11.14
C ASN A 87 -10.07 -4.98 10.41
N THR A 88 -9.48 -3.84 10.01
CA THR A 88 -10.14 -2.88 9.11
C THR A 88 -9.87 -3.21 7.66
N PHE A 89 -10.73 -2.73 6.75
CA PHE A 89 -10.50 -2.84 5.31
C PHE A 89 -9.61 -1.70 4.83
N GLN A 90 -8.50 -2.02 4.17
CA GLN A 90 -7.51 -1.06 3.67
C GLN A 90 -7.08 -1.40 2.25
N HIS A 91 -6.52 -0.41 1.55
CA HIS A 91 -6.05 -0.55 0.18
C HIS A 91 -4.74 0.20 -0.06
N GLY A 92 -4.11 -0.09 -1.20
CA GLY A 92 -2.93 0.57 -1.72
C GLY A 92 -1.63 -0.19 -1.47
N GLY A 93 -1.70 -1.44 -1.01
CA GLY A 93 -0.54 -2.31 -0.84
C GLY A 93 -0.35 -3.24 -2.03
N ILE A 94 0.42 -4.29 -1.82
CA ILE A 94 0.64 -5.38 -2.79
C ILE A 94 0.14 -6.68 -2.15
N SER A 95 -1.16 -6.93 -2.32
CA SER A 95 -1.80 -8.22 -2.06
C SER A 95 -2.26 -8.85 -3.37
N MET A 96 -2.62 -10.13 -3.32
CA MET A 96 -3.11 -10.83 -4.50
C MET A 96 -4.43 -10.20 -5.00
N GLU A 97 -5.31 -9.84 -4.08
CA GLU A 97 -6.60 -9.20 -4.34
C GLU A 97 -6.46 -7.78 -4.91
N GLU A 98 -5.44 -7.04 -4.47
CA GLU A 98 -5.13 -5.70 -5.00
C GLU A 98 -4.49 -5.75 -6.39
N MET A 99 -3.77 -6.83 -6.71
CA MET A 99 -3.06 -6.97 -8.00
C MET A 99 -3.88 -7.69 -9.07
N MET A 100 -4.82 -8.57 -8.69
CA MET A 100 -5.69 -9.29 -9.63
C MET A 100 -6.97 -8.50 -9.89
N ILE A 101 -7.15 -8.03 -11.13
CA ILE A 101 -8.36 -7.32 -11.55
C ILE A 101 -9.26 -8.30 -12.33
N PRO A 102 -10.47 -8.61 -11.85
CA PRO A 102 -11.43 -9.37 -12.65
C PRO A 102 -11.89 -8.53 -13.83
N VAL A 103 -11.89 -9.12 -15.02
CA VAL A 103 -12.33 -8.49 -16.26
C VAL A 103 -13.47 -9.30 -16.86
N VAL A 104 -14.59 -8.64 -17.13
CA VAL A 104 -15.74 -9.22 -17.85
C VAL A 104 -15.90 -8.51 -19.18
N THR A 105 -15.93 -9.30 -20.26
CA THR A 105 -16.27 -8.80 -21.60
C THR A 105 -17.74 -9.09 -21.85
N MET A 106 -18.54 -8.04 -21.99
CA MET A 106 -19.95 -8.14 -22.34
C MET A 106 -20.15 -7.96 -23.83
N GLU A 107 -20.83 -8.93 -24.44
CA GLU A 107 -21.34 -8.85 -25.80
C GLU A 107 -22.72 -8.19 -25.79
N PRO A 108 -23.00 -7.28 -26.74
CA PRO A 108 -24.34 -6.75 -26.91
C PRO A 108 -25.27 -7.88 -27.35
N LYS A 109 -26.49 -7.92 -26.81
CA LYS A 109 -27.53 -8.78 -27.35
C LYS A 109 -27.95 -8.22 -28.71
N GLY A 110 -27.52 -8.88 -29.79
CA GLY A 110 -27.87 -8.62 -31.18
C GLY A 110 -27.72 -9.88 -32.00
#